data_AF-A0A6I7D5W2-F1
#
_entry.id   AF-A0A6I7D5W2-F1
#
_cell.length_a   1.000
_cell.length_b   1.000
_cell.length_c   1.000
_cell.angle_alpha   90.00
_cell.angle_beta   90.00
_cell.angle_gamma   90.00
#
_symmetry.space_group_name_H-M   'P 1'
#
loop_
_entity.id
_entity.type
_entity.pdbx_description
1 polymer ?
#
loop_
_entity_poly.entity_id
_entity_poly.type
_entity_poly.pdbx_seq_one_letter_code
_entity_poly.pdbx_strand_id
1 'polypeptide(L)'
;MNINFSNDFIDEGFFGSVFCIKNNRVIKLFKLPETKKDEERYEKVFTSEVEAYEAIQSDSELKAITPKFFGTVKVCNVLDNEKNDLTSKYKTNCAYIMSYEKGNFIKIKSPLVPKEEFNRIKKLFEKYGVEYIDDASVILDENRKIKMVIDFAMKYYEAWY
;
A
#
# COMPACT_ATOMS: atom_id res chain seq x y z
N MET A 1 12.62 2.20 -13.72
CA MET A 1 11.67 1.16 -14.22
C MET A 1 10.62 1.82 -15.10
N ASN A 2 10.15 1.18 -16.16
CA ASN A 2 9.11 1.73 -17.04
C ASN A 2 7.78 1.05 -16.75
N ILE A 3 6.68 1.81 -16.72
CA ILE A 3 5.30 1.32 -16.46
C ILE A 3 4.43 1.60 -17.68
N ASN A 4 3.61 0.61 -18.09
CA ASN A 4 2.53 0.84 -19.04
C ASN A 4 1.21 1.01 -18.27
N PHE A 5 0.73 2.25 -18.15
CA PHE A 5 -0.47 2.58 -17.42
C PHE A 5 -1.67 1.73 -17.84
N SER A 6 -1.94 1.59 -19.14
CA SER A 6 -3.17 0.93 -19.60
C SER A 6 -3.18 -0.58 -19.37
N ASN A 7 -2.05 -1.26 -19.48
CA ASN A 7 -1.98 -2.72 -19.35
C ASN A 7 -1.60 -3.16 -17.93
N ASP A 8 -0.88 -2.32 -17.20
CA ASP A 8 -0.37 -2.65 -15.88
C ASP A 8 -1.29 -2.13 -14.78
N PHE A 9 -2.15 -1.13 -15.01
CA PHE A 9 -2.99 -0.56 -13.95
C PHE A 9 -3.96 -1.59 -13.35
N ILE A 10 -3.96 -1.69 -12.02
CA ILE A 10 -4.83 -2.58 -11.25
C ILE A 10 -5.91 -1.77 -10.55
N ASP A 11 -5.48 -0.75 -9.80
CA ASP A 11 -6.35 -0.02 -8.90
C ASP A 11 -5.75 1.35 -8.57
N GLU A 12 -6.57 2.21 -7.98
CA GLU A 12 -6.18 3.56 -7.59
C GLU A 12 -6.71 3.91 -6.19
N GLY A 13 -5.76 4.28 -5.32
CA GLY A 13 -6.06 4.89 -4.04
C GLY A 13 -6.00 6.42 -4.10
N PHE A 14 -6.22 7.02 -2.92
CA PHE A 14 -6.12 8.47 -2.75
C PHE A 14 -4.72 9.00 -3.13
N PHE A 15 -3.68 8.40 -2.54
CA PHE A 15 -2.30 8.89 -2.69
C PHE A 15 -1.54 8.34 -3.92
N GLY A 16 -1.97 7.23 -4.49
CA GLY A 16 -1.17 6.50 -5.46
C GLY A 16 -1.98 5.51 -6.30
N SER A 17 -1.41 5.15 -7.44
CA SER A 17 -1.94 4.12 -8.34
C SER A 17 -1.13 2.84 -8.17
N VAL A 18 -1.78 1.69 -8.32
CA VAL A 18 -1.16 0.36 -8.20
C VAL A 18 -1.08 -0.28 -9.57
N PHE A 19 0.12 -0.74 -9.94
CA PHE A 19 0.38 -1.36 -11.23
C PHE A 19 0.92 -2.78 -11.06
N CYS A 20 0.40 -3.72 -11.84
CA CYS A 20 0.92 -5.06 -12.01
C CYS A 20 2.28 -5.01 -12.71
N ILE A 21 3.24 -5.76 -12.21
CA ILE A 21 4.53 -5.96 -12.86
C ILE A 21 4.81 -7.45 -12.95
N LYS A 22 5.87 -7.83 -13.66
CA LYS A 22 6.23 -9.24 -13.86
C LYS A 22 6.40 -10.00 -12.52
N ASN A 23 6.18 -11.32 -12.58
CA ASN A 23 6.40 -12.26 -11.48
C ASN A 23 5.45 -12.08 -10.27
N ASN A 24 4.15 -11.83 -10.52
CA ASN A 24 3.12 -11.66 -9.48
C ASN A 24 3.50 -10.58 -8.45
N ARG A 25 3.97 -9.44 -8.93
CA ARG A 25 4.30 -8.29 -8.09
C ARG A 25 3.47 -7.10 -8.53
N VAL A 26 3.32 -6.17 -7.62
CA VAL A 26 2.75 -4.86 -7.91
C VAL A 26 3.70 -3.77 -7.46
N ILE A 27 3.59 -2.61 -8.09
CA ILE A 27 4.20 -1.37 -7.67
C ILE A 27 3.12 -0.39 -7.28
N LYS A 28 3.20 0.17 -6.07
CA LYS A 28 2.42 1.35 -5.70
C LYS A 28 3.27 2.57 -6.03
N LEU A 29 2.75 3.44 -6.90
CA LEU A 29 3.42 4.66 -7.32
C LEU A 29 2.58 5.86 -6.88
N PHE A 30 3.17 6.74 -6.08
CA PHE A 30 2.48 7.90 -5.54
C PHE A 30 2.26 8.96 -6.63
N LYS A 31 1.07 9.56 -6.62
CA LYS A 31 0.70 10.64 -7.53
C LYS A 31 1.48 11.91 -7.17
N LEU A 32 1.68 12.78 -8.15
CA LEU A 32 2.12 14.15 -7.91
C LEU A 32 0.90 14.95 -7.42
N PRO A 33 0.95 15.54 -6.22
CA PRO A 33 -0.16 16.34 -5.73
C PRO A 33 -0.21 17.71 -6.39
N GLU A 34 -1.38 18.34 -6.34
CA GLU A 34 -1.62 19.66 -6.96
C GLU A 34 -0.95 20.81 -6.20
N THR A 35 -0.71 20.64 -4.89
CA THR A 35 -0.15 21.67 -4.02
C THR A 35 1.15 21.23 -3.36
N LYS A 36 2.04 22.19 -3.07
CA LYS A 36 3.29 21.93 -2.35
C LYS A 36 3.06 21.42 -0.91
N LYS A 37 1.99 21.86 -0.24
CA LYS A 37 1.63 21.36 1.10
C LYS A 37 1.29 19.87 1.05
N ASP A 38 0.58 19.45 0.01
CA ASP A 38 0.27 18.04 -0.22
C ASP A 38 1.50 17.25 -0.67
N GLU A 39 2.48 17.90 -1.32
CA GLU A 39 3.74 17.29 -1.71
C GLU A 39 4.47 16.66 -0.51
N GLU A 40 4.73 17.46 0.52
CA GLU A 40 5.37 16.98 1.76
C GLU A 40 4.53 15.91 2.45
N ARG A 41 3.20 16.02 2.39
CA ARG A 41 2.29 15.03 2.98
C ARG A 41 2.39 13.69 2.27
N TYR A 42 2.38 13.67 0.93
CA TYR A 42 2.48 12.44 0.15
C TYR A 42 3.81 11.73 0.41
N GLU A 43 4.91 12.47 0.59
CA GLU A 43 6.21 11.90 0.97
C GLU A 43 6.21 11.31 2.38
N LYS A 44 5.58 12.00 3.35
CA LYS A 44 5.41 11.48 4.70
C LYS A 44 4.59 10.19 4.72
N VAL A 45 3.50 10.14 3.95
CA VAL A 45 2.69 8.92 3.80
C VAL A 45 3.50 7.80 3.15
N PHE A 46 4.19 8.08 2.04
CA PHE A 46 5.07 7.10 1.40
C PHE A 46 6.11 6.54 2.36
N THR A 47 6.81 7.41 3.09
CA THR A 47 7.84 7.02 4.05
C THR A 47 7.24 6.18 5.17
N SER A 48 6.10 6.59 5.71
CA SER A 48 5.38 5.88 6.78
C SER A 48 4.87 4.50 6.37
N GLU A 49 4.42 4.33 5.11
CA GLU A 49 4.06 3.01 4.57
C GLU A 49 5.29 2.11 4.40
N VAL A 50 6.39 2.65 3.86
CA VAL A 50 7.64 1.91 3.67
C VAL A 50 8.24 1.48 5.00
N GLU A 51 8.35 2.39 5.97
CA GLU A 51 8.84 2.10 7.31
C GLU A 51 8.00 1.02 8.00
N ALA A 52 6.67 1.05 7.82
CA ALA A 52 5.80 0.03 8.38
C ALA A 52 6.06 -1.34 7.76
N TYR A 53 6.20 -1.42 6.43
CA TYR A 53 6.57 -2.67 5.77
C TYR A 53 7.92 -3.19 6.27
N GLU A 54 8.93 -2.33 6.40
CA GLU A 54 10.26 -2.68 6.87
C GLU A 54 10.24 -3.16 8.33
N ALA A 55 9.52 -2.48 9.21
CA ALA A 55 9.44 -2.80 10.64
C ALA A 55 8.87 -4.20 10.90
N ILE A 56 7.85 -4.59 10.14
CA ILE A 56 7.18 -5.89 10.34
C ILE A 56 7.91 -7.08 9.70
N GLN A 57 8.98 -6.85 8.90
CA GLN A 57 9.69 -7.93 8.20
C GLN A 57 10.37 -8.93 9.13
N SER A 58 10.52 -8.65 10.43
CA SER A 58 11.12 -9.60 11.37
C SER A 58 10.12 -10.58 11.99
N ASP A 59 8.82 -10.31 11.89
CA ASP A 59 7.77 -11.13 12.51
C ASP A 59 7.20 -12.13 11.49
N SER A 60 7.22 -13.42 11.84
CA SER A 60 6.76 -14.48 10.95
C SER A 60 5.26 -14.43 10.69
N GLU A 61 4.48 -14.00 11.68
CA GLU A 61 3.03 -13.91 11.54
C GLU A 61 2.66 -12.73 10.65
N LEU A 62 3.20 -11.53 10.92
CA LEU A 62 2.95 -10.36 10.08
C LEU A 62 3.41 -10.60 8.64
N LYS A 63 4.56 -11.24 8.43
CA LYS A 63 5.02 -11.65 7.09
C LYS A 63 4.07 -12.60 6.37
N ALA A 64 3.35 -13.45 7.09
CA ALA A 64 2.41 -14.39 6.51
C ALA A 64 1.07 -13.73 6.13
N ILE A 65 0.70 -12.64 6.80
CA ILE A 65 -0.56 -11.93 6.60
C ILE A 65 -0.40 -10.56 5.93
N THR A 66 0.78 -10.22 5.41
CA THR A 66 1.00 -8.99 4.64
C THR A 66 1.69 -9.31 3.32
N PRO A 67 1.56 -8.45 2.29
CA PRO A 67 2.30 -8.64 1.07
C PRO A 67 3.80 -8.71 1.34
N LYS A 68 4.49 -9.58 0.60
CA LYS A 68 5.94 -9.62 0.61
C LYS A 68 6.47 -8.30 0.08
N PHE A 69 7.18 -7.56 0.92
CA PHE A 69 7.83 -6.31 0.53
C PHE A 69 9.14 -6.58 -0.20
N PHE A 70 9.35 -5.91 -1.33
CA PHE A 70 10.56 -6.02 -2.16
C PHE A 70 11.41 -4.74 -2.16
N GLY A 71 11.02 -3.73 -1.38
CA GLY A 71 11.73 -2.47 -1.27
C GLY A 71 11.18 -1.36 -2.16
N THR A 72 11.82 -0.20 -2.06
CA THR A 72 11.52 0.99 -2.86
C THR A 72 12.19 0.92 -4.22
N VAL A 73 11.65 1.66 -5.19
CA VAL A 73 12.17 1.70 -6.56
C VAL A 73 11.95 3.07 -7.18
N LYS A 74 12.83 3.43 -8.13
CA LYS A 74 12.65 4.59 -9.00
C LYS A 74 11.96 4.21 -10.31
N VAL A 75 10.84 4.87 -10.59
CA VAL A 75 10.16 4.81 -11.89
C VAL A 75 10.83 5.83 -12.83
N CYS A 76 11.02 5.46 -14.09
CA CYS A 76 11.63 6.32 -15.09
C CYS A 76 10.55 7.01 -15.91
N ASN A 77 9.57 6.25 -16.36
CA ASN A 77 8.42 6.76 -17.06
C ASN A 77 7.15 5.93 -16.82
N VAL A 78 6.01 6.59 -17.01
CA VAL A 78 4.67 6.00 -17.03
C VAL A 78 4.05 6.35 -18.37
N LEU A 79 3.81 5.35 -19.21
CA LEU A 79 3.27 5.55 -20.57
C LEU A 79 1.90 4.89 -20.69
N ASP A 80 0.97 5.47 -21.44
CA ASP A 80 -0.27 4.76 -21.82
C ASP A 80 -0.08 3.87 -23.06
N ASN A 81 -1.16 3.21 -23.51
CA ASN A 81 -1.14 2.37 -24.71
C ASN A 81 -0.83 3.12 -26.02
N GLU A 82 -1.07 4.42 -26.06
CA GLU A 82 -0.75 5.28 -27.21
C GLU A 82 0.67 5.85 -27.13
N LYS A 83 1.44 5.47 -26.09
CA LYS A 83 2.77 5.98 -25.76
C LYS A 83 2.78 7.45 -25.34
N ASN A 84 1.65 8.00 -24.92
CA ASN A 84 1.63 9.31 -24.28
C ASN A 84 2.32 9.20 -22.91
N ASP A 85 3.14 10.21 -22.60
CA ASP A 85 3.88 10.26 -21.35
C ASP A 85 3.02 10.84 -20.22
N LEU A 86 2.73 10.02 -19.21
CA LEU A 86 1.97 10.37 -18.02
C LEU A 86 2.87 10.57 -16.79
N THR A 87 4.20 10.52 -16.95
CA THR A 87 5.17 10.57 -15.85
C THR A 87 5.03 11.80 -14.97
N SER A 88 4.65 12.95 -15.56
CA SER A 88 4.43 14.20 -14.83
C SER A 88 3.30 14.15 -13.80
N LYS A 89 2.44 13.12 -13.84
CA LYS A 89 1.36 12.89 -12.87
C LYS A 89 1.81 12.13 -11.62
N TYR A 90 3.09 11.75 -11.53
CA TYR A 90 3.60 10.86 -10.49
C TYR A 90 4.90 11.34 -9.85
N LYS A 91 5.07 10.99 -8.57
CA LYS A 91 6.35 11.11 -7.86
C LYS A 91 7.20 9.88 -8.14
N THR A 92 8.04 9.97 -9.17
CA THR A 92 8.82 8.84 -9.69
C THR A 92 9.84 8.23 -8.72
N ASN A 93 10.17 8.93 -7.64
CA ASN A 93 11.00 8.46 -6.53
C ASN A 93 10.20 7.91 -5.34
N CYS A 94 8.87 8.05 -5.33
CA CYS A 94 7.98 7.54 -4.29
C CYS A 94 7.21 6.32 -4.82
N ALA A 95 7.93 5.22 -4.96
CA ALA A 95 7.34 3.95 -5.35
C ALA A 95 7.97 2.78 -4.60
N TYR A 96 7.17 1.74 -4.35
CA TYR A 96 7.64 0.51 -3.74
C TYR A 96 6.95 -0.71 -4.33
N ILE A 97 7.63 -1.85 -4.23
CA ILE A 97 7.21 -3.12 -4.82
C ILE A 97 6.77 -4.06 -3.72
N MET A 98 5.63 -4.72 -3.94
CA MET A 98 5.10 -5.77 -3.08
C MET A 98 4.56 -6.94 -3.90
N SER A 99 4.27 -8.08 -3.27
CA SER A 99 3.59 -9.19 -3.97
C SER A 99 2.16 -8.81 -4.33
N TYR A 100 1.68 -9.34 -5.46
CA TYR A 100 0.28 -9.24 -5.82
C TYR A 100 -0.53 -10.25 -5.01
N GLU A 101 -1.47 -9.75 -4.22
CA GLU A 101 -2.35 -10.58 -3.41
C GLU A 101 -3.75 -10.60 -4.01
N LYS A 102 -4.17 -11.78 -4.49
CA LYS A 102 -5.49 -11.96 -5.10
C LYS A 102 -6.54 -12.20 -4.02
N GLY A 103 -7.57 -11.37 -3.98
CA GLY A 103 -8.75 -11.59 -3.17
C GLY A 103 -9.68 -10.40 -3.15
N ASN A 104 -10.78 -10.54 -2.41
CA ASN A 104 -11.72 -9.45 -2.17
C ASN A 104 -11.34 -8.74 -0.87
N PHE A 105 -10.82 -7.53 -1.00
CA PHE A 105 -10.46 -6.71 0.15
C PHE A 105 -11.68 -6.00 0.72
N ILE A 106 -11.84 -6.07 2.04
CA ILE A 106 -12.82 -5.29 2.80
C ILE A 106 -12.08 -4.42 3.82
N LYS A 107 -12.67 -3.28 4.21
CA LYS A 107 -12.07 -2.47 5.28
C LYS A 107 -12.01 -3.25 6.58
N ILE A 108 -10.92 -3.10 7.34
CA ILE A 108 -10.69 -3.85 8.58
C ILE A 108 -11.73 -3.55 9.66
N LYS A 109 -12.37 -2.37 9.61
CA LYS A 109 -13.48 -1.96 10.48
C LYS A 109 -14.86 -2.45 9.98
N SER A 110 -14.90 -3.23 8.91
CA SER A 110 -16.13 -3.86 8.42
C SER A 110 -16.78 -4.73 9.50
N PRO A 111 -18.12 -4.77 9.61
CA PRO A 111 -18.81 -5.65 10.56
C PRO A 111 -18.56 -7.14 10.31
N LEU A 112 -17.99 -7.51 9.15
CA LEU A 112 -17.60 -8.88 8.84
C LEU A 112 -16.33 -9.33 9.62
N VAL A 113 -15.50 -8.38 10.06
CA VAL A 113 -14.27 -8.65 10.81
C VAL A 113 -14.62 -8.79 12.29
N PRO A 114 -14.36 -9.95 12.93
CA PRO A 114 -14.60 -10.10 14.37
C PRO A 114 -13.76 -9.10 15.17
N LYS A 115 -14.39 -8.45 16.17
CA LYS A 115 -13.71 -7.44 17.01
C LYS A 115 -12.46 -8.00 17.71
N GLU A 116 -12.51 -9.25 18.13
CA GLU A 116 -11.37 -9.94 18.74
C GLU A 116 -10.21 -10.10 17.76
N GLU A 117 -10.51 -10.45 16.52
CA GLU A 117 -9.50 -10.61 15.46
C GLU A 117 -8.87 -9.26 15.10
N PHE A 118 -9.68 -8.21 14.96
CA PHE A 118 -9.19 -6.84 14.77
C PHE A 118 -8.24 -6.43 15.90
N ASN A 119 -8.65 -6.60 17.17
CA ASN A 119 -7.81 -6.24 18.31
C ASN A 119 -6.51 -7.04 18.37
N ARG A 120 -6.55 -8.31 17.98
CA ARG A 120 -5.37 -9.19 17.91
C ARG A 120 -4.38 -8.69 16.87
N ILE A 121 -4.86 -8.41 15.65
CA ILE A 121 -4.05 -7.85 14.57
C ILE A 121 -3.50 -6.48 14.95
N LYS A 122 -4.34 -5.60 15.54
CA LYS A 122 -3.91 -4.29 16.03
C LYS A 122 -2.72 -4.37 16.98
N LYS A 123 -2.84 -5.17 18.03
CA LYS A 123 -1.76 -5.37 19.00
C LYS A 123 -0.50 -5.96 18.37
N LEU A 124 -0.68 -6.83 17.37
CA LEU A 124 0.44 -7.43 16.64
C LEU A 124 1.23 -6.37 15.86
N PHE A 125 0.55 -5.46 15.16
CA PHE A 125 1.19 -4.33 14.46
C PHE A 125 1.79 -3.30 15.42
N GLU A 126 1.08 -2.95 16.50
CA GLU A 126 1.54 -1.99 17.52
C GLU A 126 2.86 -2.40 18.19
N LYS A 127 3.12 -3.71 18.34
CA LYS A 127 4.41 -4.25 18.83
C LYS A 127 5.61 -3.75 18.01
N TYR A 128 5.39 -3.40 16.74
CA TYR A 128 6.40 -2.91 15.82
C TYR A 128 6.29 -1.40 15.55
N GLY A 129 5.49 -0.68 16.35
CA GLY A 129 5.28 0.76 16.20
C GLY A 129 4.38 1.15 15.03
N VAL A 130 3.70 0.19 14.39
CA VAL A 130 2.74 0.48 13.33
C VAL A 130 1.40 0.83 13.95
N GLU A 131 1.10 2.13 14.04
CA GLU A 131 -0.09 2.64 14.73
C GLU A 131 -1.28 2.83 13.79
N TYR A 132 -1.03 3.05 12.50
CA TYR A 132 -2.09 3.30 11.53
C TYR A 132 -2.46 2.04 10.74
N ILE A 133 -3.31 1.22 11.37
CA ILE A 133 -3.96 0.07 10.73
C ILE A 133 -5.48 0.22 10.62
N ASP A 134 -6.03 1.28 11.20
CA ASP A 134 -7.46 1.47 11.41
C ASP A 134 -8.25 1.68 10.10
N ASP A 135 -7.56 2.04 9.01
CA ASP A 135 -8.12 2.15 7.65
C ASP A 135 -7.60 1.06 6.69
N ALA A 136 -6.92 0.06 7.22
CA ALA A 136 -6.38 -1.04 6.44
C ALA A 136 -7.48 -1.80 5.70
N SER A 137 -7.11 -2.38 4.57
CA SER A 137 -7.94 -3.30 3.81
C SER A 137 -7.47 -4.72 4.06
N VAL A 138 -8.40 -5.66 4.27
CA VAL A 138 -8.09 -7.05 4.64
C VAL A 138 -8.83 -8.07 3.79
N ILE A 139 -8.23 -9.24 3.64
CA ILE A 139 -8.88 -10.46 3.17
C ILE A 139 -9.12 -11.36 4.37
N LEU A 140 -10.33 -11.92 4.47
CA LEU A 140 -10.68 -12.93 5.47
C LEU A 140 -10.58 -14.35 4.88
N ASP A 141 -10.22 -15.32 5.71
CA ASP A 141 -10.38 -16.74 5.39
C ASP A 141 -11.80 -17.25 5.69
N GLU A 142 -12.02 -18.55 5.49
CA GLU A 142 -13.30 -19.23 5.75
C GLU A 142 -13.76 -19.18 7.21
N ASN A 143 -12.83 -18.99 8.15
CA ASN A 143 -13.09 -18.87 9.59
C ASN A 143 -13.16 -17.41 10.06
N ARG A 144 -13.22 -16.45 9.12
CA ARG A 144 -13.18 -15.00 9.39
C ARG A 144 -11.91 -14.53 10.12
N LYS A 145 -10.81 -15.25 9.96
CA LYS A 145 -9.48 -14.81 10.37
C LYS A 145 -8.85 -13.95 9.28
N ILE A 146 -8.06 -12.97 9.69
CA ILE A 146 -7.38 -12.08 8.74
C ILE A 146 -6.26 -12.88 8.06
N LYS A 147 -6.40 -13.06 6.76
CA LYS A 147 -5.45 -13.76 5.89
C LYS A 147 -4.46 -12.82 5.23
N MET A 148 -4.88 -11.59 4.94
CA MET A 148 -4.05 -10.57 4.31
C MET A 148 -4.44 -9.18 4.81
N VAL A 149 -3.46 -8.30 5.01
CA VAL A 149 -3.61 -6.90 5.41
C VAL A 149 -2.79 -6.03 4.49
N ILE A 150 -3.42 -4.99 3.94
CA ILE A 150 -2.78 -3.95 3.13
C ILE A 150 -3.23 -2.56 3.63
N ASP A 151 -2.65 -1.49 3.07
CA ASP A 151 -2.96 -0.10 3.41
C ASP A 151 -2.75 0.24 4.89
N PHE A 152 -1.61 -0.18 5.44
CA PHE A 152 -1.16 0.17 6.79
C PHE A 152 0.06 1.09 6.74
N ALA A 153 0.28 1.88 7.78
CA ALA A 153 1.41 2.80 7.89
C ALA A 153 1.84 3.01 9.35
N MET A 154 3.05 3.52 9.59
CA MET A 154 3.54 3.82 10.93
C MET A 154 2.60 4.78 11.65
N LYS A 155 2.19 5.84 10.96
CA LYS A 155 1.35 6.93 11.49
C LYS A 155 0.41 7.46 10.42
N TYR A 156 -0.70 8.05 10.87
CA TYR A 156 -1.65 8.77 10.02
C TYR A 156 -1.20 10.22 9.80
N TYR A 157 -1.42 10.73 8.59
CA TYR A 157 -1.21 12.14 8.24
C TYR A 157 -2.51 12.73 7.70
N GLU A 158 -3.15 13.57 8.52
CA GLU A 158 -4.45 14.21 8.25
C GLU A 158 -4.48 14.98 6.91
N ALA A 159 -5.63 14.89 6.24
CA ALA A 159 -6.00 15.79 5.16
C ALA A 159 -6.54 17.07 5.78
N TRP A 160 -5.81 18.17 5.66
CA TRP A 160 -6.35 19.49 5.98
C TRP A 160 -7.12 19.97 4.75
N TYR A 161 -8.45 20.04 4.87
CA TYR A 161 -9.32 20.71 3.90
C TYR A 161 -9.29 22.22 4.10
#